data_AF-A0A929SQV2-F1
#
_entry.id   AF-A0A929SQV2-F1
#
_cell.length_a   1.000
_cell.length_b   1.000
_cell.length_c   1.000
_cell.angle_alpha   90.00
_cell.angle_beta   90.00
_cell.angle_gamma   90.00
#
_symmetry.space_group_name_H-M   'P 1'
#
loop_
_entity.id
_entity.type
_entity.pdbx_description
1 polymer ?
#
loop_
_entity_poly.entity_id
_entity_poly.type
_entity_poly.pdbx_seq_one_letter_code
_entity_poly.pdbx_strand_id
1 'polypeptide(L)'
;MVFDNKEKIKWFITIGFIVMSFIIVLALMIVYHYDGEVRMPFVLDKILIVSSADGKNNSTDDTKWNIDINQYSDIYIKISKNDKVNKTEFLKSVRIENMTVENSDNNKVKFYMPNSGSGDSLFVYDDMYLFDRNLTYQAGVIDDAKTLKIGNQGGTIVFRTAKTNIANYSAESKESINYNGLLLKNVNISSESLKYKIKFDLIIETTSTTYKTSLSYDVPVGKIEDEGISKLYVEDFDKIIFKRVKS
;
A
#
# COMPACT_ATOMS: atom_id res chain seq x y z
N MET A 1 44.38 -51.85 6.67
CA MET A 1 43.22 -51.94 5.76
C MET A 1 43.51 -51.08 4.54
N VAL A 2 43.89 -51.71 3.43
CA VAL A 2 43.99 -51.03 2.14
C VAL A 2 42.58 -51.01 1.59
N PHE A 3 41.89 -49.86 1.64
CA PHE A 3 40.62 -49.71 0.93
C PHE A 3 40.88 -50.00 -0.55
N ASP A 4 40.17 -51.00 -1.10
CA ASP A 4 40.17 -51.29 -2.53
C ASP A 4 39.89 -49.99 -3.29
N ASN A 5 40.66 -49.71 -4.36
CA ASN A 5 40.51 -48.48 -5.14
C ASN A 5 39.07 -48.29 -5.63
N LYS A 6 38.31 -49.38 -5.83
CA LYS A 6 36.87 -49.33 -6.15
C LYS A 6 36.01 -48.75 -5.02
N GLU A 7 36.29 -49.06 -3.76
CA GLU A 7 35.54 -48.50 -2.62
C GLU A 7 35.83 -47.02 -2.42
N LYS A 8 37.09 -46.60 -2.56
CA LYS A 8 37.46 -45.18 -2.51
C LYS A 8 36.73 -44.38 -3.59
N ILE A 9 36.69 -44.89 -4.83
CA ILE A 9 35.98 -44.24 -5.94
C ILE A 9 34.48 -44.12 -5.64
N LYS A 10 33.83 -45.18 -5.14
CA LYS A 10 32.40 -45.12 -4.75
C LYS A 10 32.17 -44.05 -3.68
N TRP A 11 33.04 -43.97 -2.67
CA TRP A 11 32.92 -42.99 -1.60
C TRP A 11 33.08 -41.55 -2.11
N PHE A 12 34.06 -41.29 -2.99
CA PHE A 12 34.22 -39.99 -3.64
C PHE A 12 33.01 -39.59 -4.49
N ILE A 13 32.41 -40.54 -5.23
CA ILE A 13 31.19 -40.29 -6.01
C ILE A 13 30.04 -39.91 -5.08
N THR A 14 29.83 -40.66 -3.99
CA THR A 14 28.77 -40.37 -3.01
C THR A 14 28.94 -38.99 -2.38
N ILE A 15 30.15 -38.62 -1.97
CA ILE A 15 30.43 -37.28 -1.44
C ILE A 15 30.19 -36.21 -2.50
N GLY A 16 30.60 -36.46 -3.75
CA GLY A 16 30.34 -35.55 -4.87
C GLY A 16 28.84 -35.26 -5.04
N PHE A 17 27.99 -36.29 -4.97
CA PHE A 17 26.53 -36.12 -5.03
C PHE A 17 25.98 -35.31 -3.84
N ILE A 18 26.48 -35.55 -2.63
CA ILE A 18 26.08 -34.79 -1.44
C ILE A 18 26.48 -33.32 -1.58
N VAL A 19 27.72 -33.04 -1.99
CA VAL A 19 28.19 -31.67 -2.19
C VAL A 19 27.40 -30.96 -3.29
N MET A 20 27.12 -31.65 -4.40
CA MET A 20 26.30 -31.11 -5.49
C MET A 20 24.88 -30.76 -5.03
N SER A 21 24.24 -31.63 -4.23
CA SER A 21 22.89 -31.36 -3.72
C SER A 21 22.87 -30.14 -2.79
N PHE A 22 23.88 -29.98 -1.93
CA PHE A 22 24.04 -28.78 -1.10
C PHE A 22 24.21 -27.51 -1.94
N ILE A 23 25.03 -27.55 -3.00
CA ILE A 23 25.22 -26.40 -3.90
C ILE A 23 23.90 -26.01 -4.57
N ILE A 24 23.12 -26.99 -5.03
CA ILE A 24 21.80 -26.74 -5.65
C ILE A 24 20.84 -26.08 -4.64
N VAL A 25 20.77 -26.58 -3.41
CA VAL A 25 19.92 -26.00 -2.36
C VAL A 25 20.36 -24.57 -2.04
N LEU A 26 21.66 -24.32 -1.92
CA LEU A 26 22.20 -22.97 -1.69
C LEU A 26 21.86 -22.02 -2.84
N ALA A 27 22.01 -22.46 -4.09
CA ALA A 27 21.65 -21.67 -5.26
C ALA A 27 20.14 -21.34 -5.28
N LEU A 28 19.28 -22.30 -4.96
CA LEU A 28 17.83 -22.07 -4.84
C LEU A 28 17.48 -21.08 -3.72
N MET A 29 18.18 -21.16 -2.58
CA MET A 29 18.00 -20.21 -1.48
C MET A 29 18.40 -18.78 -1.87
N ILE A 30 19.48 -18.62 -2.64
CA ILE A 30 19.93 -17.32 -3.15
C ILE A 30 18.88 -16.75 -4.12
N VAL A 31 18.42 -17.54 -5.09
CA VAL A 31 17.37 -17.11 -6.04
C VAL A 31 16.12 -16.70 -5.28
N TYR A 32 15.65 -17.50 -4.32
CA TYR A 32 14.49 -17.14 -3.50
C TYR A 32 14.68 -15.86 -2.67
N HIS A 33 15.90 -15.58 -2.22
CA HIS A 33 16.18 -14.37 -1.45
C HIS A 33 16.02 -13.10 -2.30
N TYR A 34 16.49 -13.14 -3.55
CA TYR A 34 16.49 -12.00 -4.48
C TYR A 34 15.21 -11.88 -5.30
N ASP A 35 14.66 -12.98 -5.80
CA ASP A 35 13.50 -12.98 -6.70
C ASP A 35 12.18 -13.22 -5.93
N GLY A 36 12.25 -13.77 -4.72
CA GLY A 36 11.08 -14.10 -3.92
C GLY A 36 10.24 -15.24 -4.49
N GLU A 37 8.93 -15.18 -4.27
CA GLU A 37 7.98 -16.15 -4.80
C GLU A 37 7.64 -15.89 -6.27
N VAL A 38 8.19 -16.71 -7.16
CA VAL A 38 8.00 -16.58 -8.61
C VAL A 38 6.62 -17.07 -9.10
N ARG A 39 5.91 -17.89 -8.31
CA ARG A 39 4.63 -18.52 -8.69
C ARG A 39 3.48 -18.18 -7.72
N MET A 40 3.32 -16.90 -7.40
CA MET A 40 2.18 -16.45 -6.63
C MET A 40 0.88 -16.52 -7.45
N PRO A 41 -0.24 -17.00 -6.88
CA PRO A 41 -1.53 -17.05 -7.57
C PRO A 41 -2.19 -15.67 -7.76
N PHE A 42 -1.72 -14.65 -7.05
CA PHE A 42 -2.15 -13.26 -7.17
C PHE A 42 -0.94 -12.34 -7.25
N VAL A 43 -1.04 -11.26 -8.02
CA VAL A 43 0.01 -10.27 -8.25
C VAL A 43 -0.53 -8.86 -8.08
N LEU A 44 0.37 -7.91 -7.77
CA LEU A 44 0.05 -6.50 -7.90
C LEU A 44 -0.11 -6.16 -9.38
N ASP A 45 -1.23 -5.54 -9.73
CA ASP A 45 -1.55 -5.12 -11.10
C ASP A 45 -1.38 -3.61 -11.27
N LYS A 46 -1.73 -2.83 -10.26
CA LYS A 46 -1.59 -1.38 -10.27
C LYS A 46 -1.61 -0.80 -8.87
N ILE A 47 -0.78 0.19 -8.61
CA ILE A 47 -0.94 1.06 -7.44
C ILE A 47 -1.17 2.48 -7.97
N LEU A 48 -2.26 3.10 -7.52
CA LEU A 48 -2.60 4.48 -7.83
C LEU A 48 -2.57 5.29 -6.54
N ILE A 49 -1.75 6.34 -6.53
CA ILE A 49 -1.72 7.32 -5.44
C ILE A 49 -2.31 8.62 -5.96
N VAL A 50 -3.37 9.11 -5.31
CA VAL A 50 -4.03 10.38 -5.63
C VAL A 50 -3.79 11.33 -4.48
N SER A 51 -3.14 12.47 -4.71
CA SER A 51 -2.88 13.48 -3.68
C SER A 51 -3.64 14.77 -3.97
N SER A 52 -4.15 15.40 -2.92
CA SER A 52 -4.84 16.69 -2.96
C SER A 52 -4.92 17.29 -1.55
N ALA A 53 -5.54 18.45 -1.44
CA ALA A 53 -6.07 18.98 -0.19
C ALA A 53 -7.61 18.99 -0.21
N ASP A 54 -8.23 19.13 0.95
CA ASP A 54 -9.64 19.49 1.10
C ASP A 54 -9.79 20.39 2.32
N GLY A 55 -11.02 20.72 2.70
CA GLY A 55 -11.26 21.41 3.95
C GLY A 55 -12.73 21.46 4.33
N LYS A 56 -12.98 21.88 5.57
CA LYS A 56 -14.33 22.10 6.08
C LYS A 56 -14.52 23.59 6.33
N ASN A 57 -15.54 24.18 5.70
CA ASN A 57 -15.94 25.55 6.05
C ASN A 57 -16.67 25.54 7.40
N ASN A 58 -16.13 26.26 8.37
CA ASN A 58 -16.69 26.43 9.70
C ASN A 58 -17.48 27.74 9.84
N SER A 59 -17.55 28.55 8.78
CA SER A 59 -18.39 29.75 8.75
C SER A 59 -19.87 29.36 8.63
N THR A 60 -20.73 30.03 9.39
CA THR A 60 -22.19 29.99 9.21
C THR A 60 -22.71 31.09 8.28
N ASP A 61 -21.83 32.00 7.86
CA ASP A 61 -22.10 33.13 6.96
C ASP A 61 -21.66 32.73 5.55
N ASP A 62 -22.57 32.82 4.58
CA ASP A 62 -22.37 32.45 3.17
C ASP A 62 -21.47 33.43 2.41
N THR A 63 -21.12 34.55 3.03
CA THR A 63 -20.16 35.55 2.53
C THR A 63 -18.77 35.42 3.14
N LYS A 64 -18.58 34.45 4.04
CA LYS A 64 -17.30 34.23 4.73
C LYS A 64 -16.82 32.81 4.56
N TRP A 65 -15.54 32.71 4.27
CA TRP A 65 -14.79 31.46 4.29
C TRP A 65 -14.01 31.40 5.58
N ASN A 66 -14.12 30.26 6.27
CA ASN A 66 -13.27 29.88 7.40
C ASN A 66 -12.99 28.39 7.26
N ILE A 67 -12.01 28.04 6.44
CA ILE A 67 -11.75 26.67 5.99
C ILE A 67 -10.54 26.11 6.73
N ASP A 68 -10.76 25.06 7.51
CA ASP A 68 -9.66 24.24 8.02
C ASP A 68 -9.22 23.28 6.92
N ILE A 69 -7.96 23.43 6.50
CA ILE A 69 -7.40 22.70 5.36
C ILE A 69 -6.74 21.42 5.85
N ASN A 70 -7.03 20.31 5.15
CA ASN A 70 -6.34 19.04 5.29
C ASN A 70 -5.63 18.69 3.99
N GLN A 71 -4.46 18.07 4.09
CA GLN A 71 -3.81 17.40 2.96
C GLN A 71 -4.06 15.91 3.07
N TYR A 72 -4.38 15.26 1.94
CA TYR A 72 -4.54 13.81 1.90
C TYR A 72 -3.88 13.17 0.68
N SER A 73 -3.60 11.88 0.82
CA SER A 73 -3.25 10.99 -0.27
C SER A 73 -4.05 9.70 -0.14
N ASP A 74 -4.76 9.33 -1.21
CA ASP A 74 -5.51 8.09 -1.32
C ASP A 74 -4.67 7.06 -2.06
N ILE A 75 -4.47 5.89 -1.47
CA ILE A 75 -3.65 4.80 -2.01
C ILE A 75 -4.58 3.66 -2.40
N TYR A 76 -4.71 3.41 -3.70
CA TYR A 76 -5.44 2.29 -4.27
C TYR A 76 -4.45 1.20 -4.68
N ILE A 77 -4.66 -0.03 -4.22
CA ILE A 77 -3.81 -1.18 -4.55
C ILE A 77 -4.69 -2.22 -5.23
N LYS A 78 -4.45 -2.42 -6.53
CA LYS A 78 -5.13 -3.41 -7.35
C LYS A 78 -4.34 -4.70 -7.37
N ILE A 79 -5.01 -5.79 -7.02
CA ILE A 79 -4.49 -7.15 -7.01
C ILE A 79 -5.27 -7.96 -8.03
N SER A 80 -4.57 -8.63 -8.93
CA SER A 80 -5.17 -9.47 -9.97
C SER A 80 -4.71 -10.91 -9.80
N LYS A 81 -5.53 -11.84 -10.28
CA LYS A 81 -5.12 -13.24 -10.41
C LYS A 81 -3.94 -13.34 -11.37
N ASN A 82 -3.00 -14.22 -11.05
CA ASN A 82 -1.85 -14.49 -11.90
C ASN A 82 -2.20 -15.58 -12.91
N ASP A 83 -2.50 -15.19 -14.14
CA ASP A 83 -2.87 -16.11 -15.21
C ASP A 83 -1.73 -17.08 -15.60
N LYS A 84 -0.49 -16.82 -15.19
CA LYS A 84 0.64 -17.73 -15.40
C LYS A 84 0.63 -18.91 -14.42
N VAL A 85 -0.21 -18.88 -13.39
CA VAL A 85 -0.29 -19.93 -12.36
C VAL A 85 -1.60 -20.70 -12.53
N ASN A 86 -1.50 -21.91 -13.09
CA ASN A 86 -2.63 -22.84 -13.28
C ASN A 86 -2.99 -23.55 -11.97
N LYS A 87 -3.36 -22.79 -10.94
CA LYS A 87 -3.84 -23.31 -9.66
C LYS A 87 -5.12 -22.60 -9.26
N THR A 88 -6.14 -23.38 -8.88
CA THR A 88 -7.36 -22.82 -8.29
C THR A 88 -7.04 -22.31 -6.89
N GLU A 89 -6.93 -21.00 -6.75
CA GLU A 89 -6.72 -20.30 -5.50
C GLU A 89 -7.69 -19.13 -5.39
N PHE A 90 -8.06 -18.80 -4.15
CA PHE A 90 -8.89 -17.67 -3.81
C PHE A 90 -8.18 -16.80 -2.79
N LEU A 91 -8.38 -15.49 -2.87
CA LEU A 91 -8.02 -14.61 -1.76
C LEU A 91 -8.87 -14.98 -0.54
N LYS A 92 -8.26 -14.95 0.63
CA LYS A 92 -8.92 -14.98 1.93
C LYS A 92 -8.93 -13.59 2.54
N SER A 93 -7.79 -12.91 2.51
CA SER A 93 -7.65 -11.56 3.00
C SER A 93 -6.50 -10.83 2.32
N VAL A 94 -6.57 -9.51 2.33
CA VAL A 94 -5.44 -8.63 2.02
C VAL A 94 -5.27 -7.68 3.19
N ARG A 95 -4.06 -7.60 3.75
CA ARG A 95 -3.80 -6.84 4.96
C ARG A 95 -2.67 -5.85 4.73
N ILE A 96 -2.87 -4.66 5.27
CA ILE A 96 -1.81 -3.67 5.49
C ILE A 96 -1.38 -3.88 6.93
N GLU A 97 -0.08 -4.03 7.15
CA GLU A 97 0.49 -4.20 8.48
C GLU A 97 1.72 -3.33 8.67
N ASN A 98 2.09 -3.09 9.93
CA ASN A 98 3.32 -2.38 10.30
C ASN A 98 3.46 -1.00 9.64
N MET A 99 2.35 -0.29 9.42
CA MET A 99 2.39 1.08 8.90
C MET A 99 3.29 1.95 9.78
N THR A 100 4.14 2.73 9.13
CA THR A 100 5.06 3.69 9.74
C THR A 100 5.21 4.92 8.85
N VAL A 101 5.58 6.04 9.48
CA VAL A 101 5.83 7.32 8.81
C VAL A 101 7.28 7.71 9.07
N GLU A 102 7.95 8.22 8.04
CA GLU A 102 9.26 8.86 8.14
C GLU A 102 9.19 10.31 7.64
N ASN A 103 10.15 11.12 8.10
CA ASN A 103 10.32 12.52 7.70
C ASN A 103 9.10 13.41 8.00
N SER A 104 8.36 13.08 9.06
CA SER A 104 7.29 13.90 9.62
C SER A 104 7.16 13.59 11.11
N ASP A 105 6.60 14.52 11.89
CA ASP A 105 6.12 14.19 13.23
C ASP A 105 5.02 13.13 13.09
N ASN A 106 5.24 11.92 13.64
CA ASN A 106 4.29 10.80 13.54
C ASN A 106 2.89 11.17 14.04
N ASN A 107 2.78 12.09 15.00
CA ASN A 107 1.50 12.51 15.57
C ASN A 107 0.64 13.40 14.66
N LYS A 108 1.17 13.85 13.51
CA LYS A 108 0.44 14.73 12.57
C LYS A 108 -0.16 13.99 11.37
N VAL A 109 0.25 12.75 11.14
CA VAL A 109 -0.24 11.93 10.03
C VAL A 109 -1.22 10.90 10.58
N LYS A 110 -2.43 10.90 10.03
CA LYS A 110 -3.50 9.97 10.37
C LYS A 110 -3.80 9.06 9.17
N PHE A 111 -4.19 7.82 9.43
CA PHE A 111 -4.61 6.88 8.40
C PHE A 111 -6.09 6.54 8.56
N TYR A 112 -6.84 6.60 7.45
CA TYR A 112 -8.27 6.39 7.44
C TYR A 112 -8.63 5.21 6.54
N MET A 113 -9.48 4.33 7.07
CA MET A 113 -10.19 3.35 6.26
C MET A 113 -11.40 4.03 5.58
N PRO A 114 -11.97 3.41 4.53
CA PRO A 114 -13.16 3.94 3.90
C PRO A 114 -14.34 4.06 4.87
N ASN A 115 -15.12 5.12 4.68
CA ASN A 115 -16.33 5.41 5.42
C ASN A 115 -17.42 4.38 5.11
N SER A 116 -17.93 3.70 6.14
CA SER A 116 -19.03 2.74 6.04
C SER A 116 -20.42 3.38 5.99
N GLY A 117 -20.52 4.70 6.16
CA GLY A 117 -21.75 5.46 6.14
C GLY A 117 -22.44 5.52 4.77
N SER A 118 -23.71 5.93 4.79
CA SER A 118 -24.57 6.02 3.60
C SER A 118 -24.27 7.21 2.68
N GLY A 119 -23.37 8.11 3.06
CA GLY A 119 -22.99 9.27 2.24
C GLY A 119 -22.09 8.91 1.06
N ASP A 120 -21.93 9.87 0.14
CA ASP A 120 -21.16 9.68 -1.10
C ASP A 120 -19.65 9.76 -0.89
N SER A 121 -19.18 10.39 0.20
CA SER A 121 -17.75 10.50 0.47
C SER A 121 -17.15 9.17 0.92
N LEU A 122 -16.16 8.68 0.17
CA LEU A 122 -15.42 7.46 0.49
C LEU A 122 -14.60 7.59 1.78
N PHE A 123 -14.15 8.80 2.11
CA PHE A 123 -13.38 9.08 3.33
C PHE A 123 -14.01 10.24 4.10
N VAL A 124 -13.95 10.15 5.43
CA VAL A 124 -14.35 11.22 6.34
C VAL A 124 -13.34 11.30 7.48
N TYR A 125 -13.13 12.51 8.02
CA TYR A 125 -12.18 12.76 9.10
C TYR A 125 -12.81 12.52 10.49
N ASP A 126 -13.39 11.34 10.67
CA ASP A 126 -13.93 10.88 11.95
C ASP A 126 -12.98 9.84 12.55
N ASP A 127 -12.73 9.95 13.85
CA ASP A 127 -11.82 9.06 14.58
C ASP A 127 -12.29 7.59 14.53
N MET A 128 -13.58 7.31 14.29
CA MET A 128 -14.09 5.94 14.13
C MET A 128 -13.55 5.23 12.88
N TYR A 129 -13.09 5.99 11.88
CA TYR A 129 -12.50 5.45 10.65
C TYR A 129 -10.97 5.47 10.67
N LEU A 130 -10.35 5.79 11.81
CA LEU A 130 -8.91 5.68 11.96
C LEU A 130 -8.48 4.23 12.08
N PHE A 131 -7.36 3.91 11.45
CA PHE A 131 -6.57 2.74 11.81
C PHE A 131 -5.15 3.18 12.13
N ASP A 132 -4.52 2.50 13.09
CA ASP A 132 -3.17 2.85 13.55
C ASP A 132 -2.11 2.25 12.61
N ARG A 133 -1.90 0.93 12.71
CA ARG A 133 -0.84 0.24 11.95
C ARG A 133 -1.32 -0.82 10.98
N ASN A 134 -2.53 -1.33 11.22
CA ASN A 134 -3.05 -2.51 10.55
C ASN A 134 -4.45 -2.25 9.99
N LEU A 135 -4.69 -2.67 8.76
CA LEU A 135 -6.01 -2.64 8.11
C LEU A 135 -6.21 -3.94 7.33
N THR A 136 -7.37 -4.57 7.47
CA THR A 136 -7.65 -5.87 6.83
C THR A 136 -8.87 -5.79 5.94
N TYR A 137 -8.69 -6.19 4.68
CA TYR A 137 -9.75 -6.47 3.74
C TYR A 137 -10.01 -7.97 3.70
N GLN A 138 -11.25 -8.38 3.97
CA GLN A 138 -11.66 -9.78 3.87
C GLN A 138 -12.10 -10.12 2.45
N ALA A 139 -11.96 -11.38 2.05
CA ALA A 139 -12.47 -11.81 0.76
C ALA A 139 -14.01 -11.73 0.71
N GLY A 140 -14.51 -11.13 -0.36
CA GLY A 140 -15.92 -11.03 -0.70
C GLY A 140 -16.20 -11.55 -2.11
N VAL A 141 -17.48 -11.52 -2.51
CA VAL A 141 -17.88 -11.85 -3.88
C VAL A 141 -17.41 -10.78 -4.86
N ILE A 142 -17.47 -9.52 -4.43
CA ILE A 142 -17.02 -8.33 -5.16
C ILE A 142 -16.24 -7.41 -4.22
N ASP A 143 -15.59 -6.41 -4.81
CA ASP A 143 -14.98 -5.32 -4.06
C ASP A 143 -16.06 -4.49 -3.36
N ASP A 144 -15.83 -4.20 -2.08
CA ASP A 144 -16.61 -3.24 -1.33
C ASP A 144 -15.70 -2.57 -0.30
N ALA A 145 -15.20 -1.39 -0.68
CA ALA A 145 -14.31 -0.61 0.15
C ALA A 145 -14.94 -0.22 1.50
N LYS A 146 -16.25 0.06 1.52
CA LYS A 146 -16.98 0.53 2.72
C LYS A 146 -17.15 -0.56 3.77
N THR A 147 -17.21 -1.82 3.33
CA THR A 147 -17.26 -2.99 4.24
C THR A 147 -15.94 -3.74 4.34
N LEU A 148 -14.85 -3.14 3.85
CA LEU A 148 -13.50 -3.72 3.82
C LEU A 148 -13.48 -5.11 3.18
N LYS A 149 -14.07 -5.23 2.00
CA LYS A 149 -14.07 -6.46 1.20
C LYS A 149 -13.32 -6.28 -0.11
N ILE A 150 -12.57 -7.31 -0.49
CA ILE A 150 -11.94 -7.45 -1.80
C ILE A 150 -12.47 -8.71 -2.47
N GLY A 151 -12.75 -8.66 -3.77
CA GLY A 151 -13.17 -9.81 -4.55
C GLY A 151 -12.21 -10.99 -4.38
N ASN A 152 -12.75 -12.19 -4.17
CA ASN A 152 -11.96 -13.39 -3.92
C ASN A 152 -11.13 -13.87 -5.14
N GLN A 153 -11.33 -13.26 -6.32
CA GLN A 153 -10.54 -13.47 -7.54
C GLN A 153 -9.66 -12.27 -7.91
N GLY A 154 -9.45 -11.35 -6.98
CA GLY A 154 -8.76 -10.09 -7.22
C GLY A 154 -9.72 -8.91 -7.14
N GLY A 155 -9.15 -7.72 -7.06
CA GLY A 155 -9.89 -6.50 -6.77
C GLY A 155 -8.98 -5.36 -6.31
N THR A 156 -9.59 -4.31 -5.78
CA THR A 156 -8.90 -3.10 -5.32
C THR A 156 -9.18 -2.82 -3.86
N ILE A 157 -8.13 -2.67 -3.06
CA ILE A 157 -8.21 -2.10 -1.70
C ILE A 157 -7.81 -0.63 -1.72
N VAL A 158 -8.27 0.15 -0.75
CA VAL A 158 -7.96 1.58 -0.68
C VAL A 158 -7.88 2.09 0.76
N PHE A 159 -6.91 2.95 1.05
CA PHE A 159 -6.86 3.68 2.31
C PHE A 159 -6.36 5.11 2.07
N ARG A 160 -6.66 6.00 3.03
CA ARG A 160 -6.20 7.39 3.01
C ARG A 160 -5.13 7.61 4.06
N THR A 161 -4.12 8.39 3.71
CA THR A 161 -3.22 9.04 4.67
C THR A 161 -3.45 10.54 4.60
N ALA A 162 -3.48 11.22 5.74
CA ALA A 162 -3.78 12.65 5.77
C ALA A 162 -3.03 13.39 6.88
N LYS A 163 -2.64 14.62 6.58
CA LYS A 163 -2.27 15.65 7.56
C LYS A 163 -3.47 16.58 7.72
N THR A 164 -4.13 16.50 8.87
CA THR A 164 -5.32 17.30 9.16
C THR A 164 -4.96 18.64 9.80
N ASN A 165 -5.77 19.67 9.57
CA ASN A 165 -5.63 21.00 10.16
C ASN A 165 -4.24 21.62 9.93
N ILE A 166 -3.73 21.53 8.70
CA ILE A 166 -2.39 22.03 8.35
C ILE A 166 -2.35 23.56 8.23
N ALA A 167 -3.49 24.18 7.96
CA ALA A 167 -3.67 25.62 7.90
C ALA A 167 -5.16 25.97 8.01
N ASN A 168 -5.43 27.26 8.24
CA ASN A 168 -6.75 27.84 8.14
C ASN A 168 -6.74 28.91 7.04
N TYR A 169 -7.70 28.87 6.14
CA TYR A 169 -7.96 29.92 5.16
C TYR A 169 -9.20 30.71 5.56
N SER A 170 -9.02 32.03 5.70
CA SER A 170 -10.11 32.95 6.06
C SER A 170 -10.22 34.09 5.06
N ALA A 171 -11.42 34.35 4.55
CA ALA A 171 -11.70 35.44 3.62
C ALA A 171 -13.16 35.90 3.68
N GLU A 172 -13.41 37.18 3.42
CA GLU A 172 -14.75 37.71 3.18
C GLU A 172 -14.97 37.83 1.66
N SER A 173 -15.59 36.82 1.07
CA SER A 173 -15.81 36.74 -0.38
C SER A 173 -17.00 35.84 -0.72
N LYS A 174 -17.74 36.21 -1.77
CA LYS A 174 -18.79 35.37 -2.38
C LYS A 174 -18.25 34.47 -3.49
N GLU A 175 -16.97 34.58 -3.82
CA GLU A 175 -16.36 33.74 -4.85
C GLU A 175 -16.33 32.27 -4.41
N SER A 176 -16.66 31.38 -5.34
CA SER A 176 -16.62 29.94 -5.11
C SER A 176 -15.19 29.47 -4.88
N ILE A 177 -15.00 28.59 -3.89
CA ILE A 177 -13.71 27.99 -3.59
C ILE A 177 -13.64 26.56 -4.11
N ASN A 178 -12.49 26.21 -4.69
CA ASN A 178 -12.17 24.83 -5.07
C ASN A 178 -11.66 24.06 -3.85
N TYR A 179 -12.36 23.00 -3.45
CA TYR A 179 -11.94 22.10 -2.37
C TYR A 179 -10.96 21.05 -2.89
N ASN A 180 -9.78 21.50 -3.31
CA ASN A 180 -8.67 20.66 -3.76
C ASN A 180 -7.32 21.26 -3.32
N GLY A 181 -6.21 20.69 -3.81
CA GLY A 181 -4.85 21.16 -3.53
C GLY A 181 -4.59 22.66 -3.78
N LEU A 182 -5.37 23.34 -4.63
CA LEU A 182 -5.23 24.77 -4.89
C LEU A 182 -5.46 25.63 -3.63
N LEU A 183 -6.17 25.10 -2.63
CA LEU A 183 -6.31 25.74 -1.31
C LEU A 183 -4.97 26.07 -0.67
N LEU A 184 -3.94 25.23 -0.90
CA LEU A 184 -2.61 25.41 -0.32
C LEU A 184 -1.94 26.68 -0.81
N LYS A 185 -2.20 27.08 -2.06
CA LYS A 185 -1.68 28.31 -2.65
C LYS A 185 -2.20 29.56 -1.94
N ASN A 186 -3.47 29.52 -1.53
CA ASN A 186 -4.12 30.62 -0.81
C ASN A 186 -3.54 30.86 0.60
N VAL A 187 -2.87 29.84 1.16
CA VAL A 187 -2.21 29.91 2.48
C VAL A 187 -0.68 29.80 2.38
N ASN A 188 -0.13 29.91 1.17
CA ASN A 188 1.31 29.85 0.89
C ASN A 188 2.02 28.60 1.46
N ILE A 189 1.38 27.44 1.34
CA ILE A 189 1.95 26.14 1.70
C ILE A 189 2.30 25.37 0.43
N SER A 190 3.50 24.82 0.36
CA SER A 190 3.95 23.98 -0.77
C SER A 190 3.82 22.49 -0.46
N SER A 191 3.61 21.68 -1.50
CA SER A 191 3.57 20.21 -1.36
C SER A 191 4.84 19.63 -0.75
N GLU A 192 6.00 20.24 -1.05
CA GLU A 192 7.29 19.78 -0.53
C GLU A 192 7.38 19.96 1.00
N SER A 193 6.84 21.05 1.55
CA SER A 193 6.81 21.27 3.00
C SER A 193 5.90 20.27 3.75
N LEU A 194 4.94 19.68 3.04
CA LEU A 194 4.00 18.70 3.57
C LEU A 194 4.47 17.26 3.38
N LYS A 195 5.61 17.02 2.70
CA LYS A 195 6.05 15.70 2.28
C LYS A 195 6.42 14.78 3.43
N TYR A 196 6.09 13.50 3.30
CA TYR A 196 6.46 12.43 4.23
C TYR A 196 6.47 11.11 3.50
N LYS A 197 7.11 10.11 4.10
CA LYS A 197 7.20 8.77 3.55
C LYS A 197 6.37 7.81 4.36
N ILE A 198 5.46 7.09 3.71
CA ILE A 198 4.73 5.97 4.31
C ILE A 198 5.46 4.67 3.98
N LYS A 199 5.52 3.76 4.96
CA LYS A 199 6.05 2.40 4.79
C LYS A 199 5.12 1.41 5.46
N PHE A 200 4.80 0.32 4.77
CA PHE A 200 3.94 -0.73 5.31
C PHE A 200 4.24 -2.08 4.65
N ASP A 201 3.82 -3.14 5.32
CA ASP A 201 3.80 -4.48 4.77
C ASP A 201 2.45 -4.74 4.10
N LEU A 202 2.49 -5.27 2.88
CA LEU A 202 1.31 -5.79 2.19
C LEU A 202 1.30 -7.32 2.34
N ILE A 203 0.26 -7.83 2.97
CA ILE A 203 0.05 -9.26 3.18
C ILE A 203 -1.09 -9.74 2.30
N ILE A 204 -0.84 -10.74 1.46
CA ILE A 204 -1.85 -11.39 0.63
C ILE A 204 -2.02 -12.81 1.16
N GLU A 205 -3.16 -13.06 1.79
CA GLU A 205 -3.52 -14.40 2.26
C GLU A 205 -4.42 -15.09 1.25
N THR A 206 -4.02 -16.28 0.82
CA THR A 206 -4.80 -17.13 -0.07
C THR A 206 -5.29 -18.36 0.67
N THR A 207 -6.10 -19.16 -0.02
CA THR A 207 -6.56 -20.46 0.49
C THR A 207 -5.43 -21.39 0.95
N SER A 208 -4.25 -21.32 0.34
CA SER A 208 -3.14 -22.23 0.65
C SER A 208 -1.94 -21.60 1.37
N THR A 209 -1.69 -20.31 1.23
CA THR A 209 -0.45 -19.68 1.73
C THR A 209 -0.64 -18.18 1.96
N THR A 210 0.21 -17.61 2.83
CA THR A 210 0.31 -16.16 3.04
C THR A 210 1.59 -15.62 2.40
N TYR A 211 1.47 -14.53 1.67
CA TYR A 211 2.58 -13.81 1.04
C TYR A 211 2.72 -12.43 1.65
N LYS A 212 3.95 -11.95 1.77
CA LYS A 212 4.29 -10.64 2.32
C LYS A 212 5.27 -9.91 1.41
N THR A 213 5.03 -8.63 1.19
CA THR A 213 6.03 -7.69 0.68
C THR A 213 6.01 -6.41 1.51
N SER A 214 6.97 -5.52 1.31
CA SER A 214 7.04 -4.22 1.96
C SER A 214 7.02 -3.12 0.90
N LEU A 215 6.16 -2.13 1.08
CA LEU A 215 5.94 -1.02 0.17
C LEU A 215 6.32 0.30 0.84
N SER A 216 6.80 1.26 0.04
CA SER A 216 7.20 2.58 0.52
C SER A 216 6.89 3.65 -0.53
N TYR A 217 6.26 4.74 -0.12
CA TYR A 217 5.91 5.85 -1.01
C TYR A 217 6.09 7.20 -0.33
N ASP A 218 6.61 8.17 -1.09
CA ASP A 218 6.63 9.58 -0.71
C ASP A 218 5.30 10.25 -1.10
N VAL A 219 4.67 10.96 -0.16
CA VAL A 219 3.38 11.63 -0.31
C VAL A 219 3.41 13.04 0.32
N PRO A 220 2.62 14.03 -0.16
CA PRO A 220 1.81 13.97 -1.38
C PRO A 220 2.69 13.80 -2.65
N VAL A 221 2.10 13.24 -3.70
CA VAL A 221 2.72 13.16 -5.03
C VAL A 221 2.39 14.42 -5.83
N GLY A 222 3.30 14.88 -6.69
CA GLY A 222 3.10 16.06 -7.53
C GLY A 222 3.10 17.39 -6.77
N LYS A 223 2.79 18.47 -7.48
CA LYS A 223 2.67 19.83 -6.92
C LYS A 223 1.19 20.18 -6.79
N ILE A 224 0.54 19.66 -5.75
CA ILE A 224 -0.91 19.79 -5.57
C ILE A 224 -1.36 21.25 -5.35
N GLU A 225 -0.47 22.15 -4.91
CA GLU A 225 -0.72 23.59 -4.81
C GLU A 225 -0.93 24.28 -6.17
N ASP A 226 -0.43 23.69 -7.25
CA ASP A 226 -0.57 24.20 -8.62
C ASP A 226 -1.51 23.33 -9.47
N GLU A 227 -1.49 22.01 -9.29
CA GLU A 227 -2.29 21.05 -10.06
C GLU A 227 -3.68 20.82 -9.48
N GLY A 228 -3.90 21.14 -8.20
CA GLY A 228 -5.11 20.82 -7.45
C GLY A 228 -5.22 19.35 -7.09
N ILE A 229 -5.10 18.44 -8.07
CA ILE A 229 -5.11 16.99 -7.87
C ILE A 229 -3.96 16.38 -8.68
N SER A 230 -3.08 15.65 -8.00
CA SER A 230 -1.96 14.96 -8.63
C SER A 230 -2.10 13.45 -8.50
N LYS A 231 -1.62 12.71 -9.50
CA LYS A 231 -1.74 11.24 -9.58
C LYS A 231 -0.39 10.60 -9.90
N LEU A 232 -0.07 9.51 -9.20
CA LEU A 232 1.05 8.64 -9.52
C LEU A 232 0.53 7.23 -9.82
N TYR A 233 0.91 6.68 -10.98
CA TYR A 233 0.61 5.32 -11.39
C TYR A 233 1.89 4.48 -11.26
N VAL A 234 1.82 3.39 -10.50
CA VAL A 234 2.89 2.39 -10.40
C VAL A 234 2.37 1.11 -11.02
N GLU A 235 3.03 0.67 -12.09
CA GLU A 235 2.66 -0.51 -12.89
C GLU A 235 3.84 -1.49 -13.07
N ASP A 236 5.07 -1.05 -12.75
CA ASP A 236 6.25 -1.91 -12.74
C ASP A 236 6.49 -2.44 -11.31
N PHE A 237 6.31 -3.74 -11.14
CA PHE A 237 6.47 -4.45 -9.87
C PHE A 237 7.59 -5.49 -9.89
N ASP A 238 8.44 -5.49 -10.92
CA ASP A 238 9.50 -6.50 -11.08
C ASP A 238 10.51 -6.47 -9.92
N LYS A 239 10.61 -5.33 -9.24
CA LYS A 239 11.49 -5.13 -8.07
C LYS A 239 10.81 -5.41 -6.73
N ILE A 240 9.51 -5.71 -6.72
CA ILE A 240 8.76 -5.97 -5.48
C ILE A 240 8.85 -7.46 -5.14
N ILE A 241 9.61 -7.76 -4.10
CA ILE A 241 9.87 -9.13 -3.68
C ILE A 241 8.78 -9.56 -2.70
N PHE A 242 8.03 -10.60 -3.07
CA PHE A 242 7.10 -11.27 -2.17
C PHE A 242 7.74 -12.50 -1.55
N LYS A 243 7.56 -12.69 -0.24
CA LYS A 243 8.04 -13.85 0.52
C LYS A 243 6.87 -14.57 1.17
N ARG A 244 6.97 -15.90 1.28
CA ARG A 244 5.98 -16.68 2.03
C ARG A 244 6.15 -16.42 3.51
N VAL A 245 5.05 -16.16 4.20
CA VAL A 245 5.01 -16.14 5.66
C VAL A 245 4.68 -17.56 6.11
N LYS A 246 5.56 -18.18 6.92
CA LYS A 246 5.24 -19.47 7.53
C LYS A 246 4.11 -19.25 8.53
N SER A 247 3.03 -20.01 8.35
CA SER A 247 2.01 -20.17 9.38
C SER A 247 2.52 -21.02 10.53
#